data_AF-A0A1T5N8N4-F1
#
_entry.id   AF-A0A1T5N8N4-F1
#
_cell.length_a   1.000
_cell.length_b   1.000
_cell.length_c   1.000
_cell.angle_alpha   90.00
_cell.angle_beta   90.00
_cell.angle_gamma   90.00
#
_symmetry.space_group_name_H-M   'P 1'
#
loop_
_entity.id
_entity.type
_entity.pdbx_description
1 polymer ?
#
loop_
_entity_poly.entity_id
_entity_poly.type
_entity_poly.pdbx_seq_one_letter_code
_entity_poly.pdbx_strand_id
1 'polypeptide(L)'
;MERRKFIQTSALVTASFYISRDLFAKPKGPVYGHNNMRYALDTKWGTLDSSRYPVKDCHEMVQDKKGRIILLTNETKNNILIYNKSGKLLENWGHEFPGAHGLTLSNENGTEFLFITDTEKHQVYKTTMEGKILLTIDYPAETGVYKKKEEFVPTETTVADNGDFYIADGYGAQYVMRYDRNGKLLGYFGGRGQGDEHLDNAHGIVVDHRKGTPTLIVTDRTRNCFKRFSLDGQLQEVIALPGACVCRPVIKGDHLYAAVLRSPNMDKEGSGFVTILDKDNKVVSNIGGTAPVYTNGKLEPMQQAEKIFVHPHDVCVDNDGNLYVAQWASGKVYPYKLRRV
;
A
#
# COMPACT_ATOMS: atom_id res chain seq x y z
N MET A 1 -2.55 63.91 36.22
CA MET A 1 -2.78 64.21 34.80
C MET A 1 -1.57 63.71 34.02
N GLU A 2 -1.65 62.55 33.39
CA GLU A 2 -2.04 62.34 31.97
C GLU A 2 -0.91 62.68 30.98
N ARG A 3 -0.61 61.68 30.11
CA ARG A 3 -0.04 61.73 28.73
C ARG A 3 1.44 61.37 28.54
N ARG A 4 1.74 60.17 27.98
CA ARG A 4 1.80 59.76 26.54
C ARG A 4 3.12 60.24 25.88
N LYS A 5 3.81 59.56 24.95
CA LYS A 5 3.66 58.36 24.10
C LYS A 5 5.06 58.13 23.49
N PHE A 6 5.61 56.92 23.46
CA PHE A 6 5.62 55.98 22.32
C PHE A 6 5.94 56.61 20.94
N ILE A 7 7.18 56.42 20.46
CA ILE A 7 7.65 56.58 19.08
C ILE A 7 8.20 55.20 18.68
N GLN A 8 7.42 54.39 17.95
CA GLN A 8 7.50 54.21 16.49
C GLN A 8 8.83 53.62 15.99
N THR A 9 8.89 52.28 15.95
CA THR A 9 9.76 51.54 15.04
C THR A 9 8.88 50.94 13.94
N SER A 10 8.67 51.70 12.86
CA SER A 10 8.07 51.18 11.63
C SER A 10 9.18 50.82 10.66
N ALA A 11 9.54 49.54 10.62
CA ALA A 11 10.36 48.98 9.55
C ALA A 11 9.79 47.61 9.13
N LEU A 12 9.14 47.62 7.96
CA LEU A 12 9.04 46.53 6.98
C LEU A 12 8.38 45.21 7.44
N VAL A 13 7.05 45.21 7.43
CA VAL A 13 6.25 43.99 7.20
C VAL A 13 5.70 44.06 5.77
N THR A 14 6.51 43.71 4.78
CA THR A 14 6.09 43.69 3.36
C THR A 14 6.66 42.52 2.57
N ALA A 15 6.92 41.38 3.24
CA ALA A 15 7.33 40.14 2.57
C ALA A 15 6.34 38.96 2.75
N SER A 16 5.26 39.14 3.52
CA SER A 16 4.40 38.02 3.94
C SER A 16 3.17 37.76 3.06
N PHE A 17 2.88 38.59 2.06
CA PHE A 17 1.61 38.52 1.32
C PHE A 17 1.64 37.74 0.00
N TYR A 18 2.80 37.26 -0.46
CA TYR A 18 2.89 36.55 -1.75
C TYR A 18 2.93 35.01 -1.66
N ILE A 19 3.02 34.41 -0.46
CA ILE A 19 3.14 32.95 -0.31
C ILE A 19 1.78 32.28 0.01
N SER A 20 0.72 33.03 0.29
CA SER A 20 -0.59 32.46 0.64
C SER A 20 -1.47 32.08 -0.57
N ARG A 21 -1.09 32.48 -1.79
CA ARG A 21 -1.98 32.35 -2.95
C ARG A 21 -2.06 30.93 -3.54
N ASP A 22 -1.06 30.09 -3.28
CA ASP A 22 -1.00 28.72 -3.82
C ASP A 22 -1.57 27.65 -2.88
N LEU A 23 -1.79 27.98 -1.60
CA LEU A 23 -2.35 27.04 -0.62
C LEU A 23 -3.83 26.72 -0.86
N PHE A 24 -4.53 27.54 -1.67
CA PHE A 24 -5.95 27.39 -1.99
C PHE A 24 -6.23 27.31 -3.50
N ALA A 25 -5.19 27.14 -4.33
CA ALA A 25 -5.39 26.99 -5.76
C ALA A 25 -6.16 25.69 -6.03
N LYS A 26 -7.38 25.79 -6.57
CA LYS A 26 -8.13 24.63 -7.04
C LYS A 26 -7.24 23.86 -8.03
N PRO A 27 -7.15 22.52 -7.93
CA PRO A 27 -6.34 21.75 -8.85
C PRO A 27 -6.80 22.01 -10.28
N LYS A 28 -5.84 22.43 -11.12
CA LYS A 28 -6.05 22.57 -12.56
C LYS A 28 -5.87 21.19 -13.18
N GLY A 29 -6.97 20.52 -13.52
CA GLY A 29 -6.93 19.21 -14.18
C GLY A 29 -8.20 18.39 -13.96
N PRO A 30 -8.29 17.23 -14.64
CA PRO A 30 -9.37 16.28 -14.40
C PRO A 30 -9.36 15.79 -12.95
N VAL A 31 -10.57 15.60 -12.41
CA VAL A 31 -10.81 15.02 -11.10
C VAL A 31 -11.36 13.61 -11.31
N TYR A 32 -10.76 12.64 -10.65
CA TYR A 32 -11.11 11.23 -10.75
C TYR A 32 -11.72 10.72 -9.45
N GLY A 33 -12.47 9.64 -9.55
CA GLY A 33 -13.18 9.04 -8.42
C GLY A 33 -14.60 9.58 -8.27
N HIS A 34 -15.31 8.99 -7.32
CA HIS A 34 -16.75 9.13 -7.15
C HIS A 34 -17.08 9.57 -5.72
N ASN A 35 -18.33 10.03 -5.53
CA ASN A 35 -18.85 10.46 -4.22
C ASN A 35 -17.92 11.49 -3.55
N ASN A 36 -17.65 11.33 -2.25
CA ASN A 36 -16.75 12.22 -1.49
C ASN A 36 -15.27 11.82 -1.59
N MET A 37 -14.94 10.83 -2.42
CA MET A 37 -13.60 10.24 -2.57
C MET A 37 -13.03 10.56 -3.95
N ARG A 38 -12.71 11.84 -4.15
CA ARG A 38 -12.28 12.41 -5.42
C ARG A 38 -10.88 12.99 -5.35
N TYR A 39 -10.15 12.90 -6.46
CA TYR A 39 -8.73 13.21 -6.48
C TYR A 39 -8.28 13.88 -7.79
N ALA A 40 -7.34 14.82 -7.68
CA ALA A 40 -6.61 15.39 -8.80
C ALA A 40 -5.25 14.72 -8.97
N LEU A 41 -4.95 14.29 -10.20
CA LEU A 41 -3.73 13.55 -10.53
C LEU A 41 -2.51 14.47 -10.69
N ASP A 42 -1.37 14.02 -10.15
CA ASP A 42 -0.04 14.59 -10.35
C ASP A 42 0.96 13.49 -10.66
N THR A 43 1.29 13.36 -11.95
CA THR A 43 2.24 12.38 -12.46
C THR A 43 3.70 12.83 -12.34
N LYS A 44 3.95 14.07 -11.90
CA LYS A 44 5.30 14.63 -11.75
C LYS A 44 5.84 14.56 -10.33
N TRP A 45 4.97 14.28 -9.35
CA TRP A 45 5.38 14.10 -7.97
C TRP A 45 6.47 13.04 -7.85
N GLY A 46 7.53 13.31 -7.07
CA GLY A 46 8.55 12.31 -6.75
C GLY A 46 9.43 11.88 -7.92
N THR A 47 9.31 12.50 -9.11
CA THR A 47 10.18 12.20 -10.25
C THR A 47 11.62 12.61 -9.94
N LEU A 48 12.57 11.69 -10.16
CA LEU A 48 14.00 11.90 -9.93
C LEU A 48 14.81 11.72 -11.21
N ASP A 49 16.07 12.14 -11.16
CA ASP A 49 17.06 11.79 -12.17
C ASP A 49 17.32 10.27 -12.16
N SER A 50 16.80 9.56 -13.15
CA SER A 50 16.89 8.11 -13.26
C SER A 50 18.31 7.60 -13.50
N SER A 51 19.27 8.47 -13.85
CA SER A 51 20.68 8.07 -13.91
C SER A 51 21.29 7.87 -12.52
N ARG A 52 20.73 8.58 -11.51
CA ARG A 52 21.22 8.56 -10.12
C ARG A 52 20.33 7.72 -9.21
N TYR A 53 19.02 7.84 -9.36
CA TYR A 53 18.03 7.16 -8.52
C TYR A 53 17.04 6.33 -9.35
N PRO A 54 17.52 5.38 -10.17
CA PRO A 54 16.63 4.58 -10.99
C PRO A 54 15.65 3.79 -10.13
N VAL A 55 14.49 3.53 -10.72
CA VAL A 55 13.52 2.54 -10.26
C VAL A 55 13.33 1.50 -11.37
N LYS A 56 12.85 0.31 -11.01
CA LYS A 56 12.47 -0.73 -11.98
C LYS A 56 10.96 -0.96 -11.88
N ASP A 57 10.55 -1.79 -10.93
CA ASP A 57 9.15 -1.96 -10.55
C ASP A 57 8.95 -1.34 -9.18
N CYS A 58 8.00 -0.41 -9.07
CA CYS A 58 7.61 0.18 -7.80
C CYS A 58 6.50 -0.70 -7.22
N HIS A 59 6.76 -1.38 -6.11
CA HIS A 59 5.84 -2.38 -5.58
C HIS A 59 4.95 -1.83 -4.48
N GLU A 60 5.53 -1.17 -3.48
CA GLU A 60 4.82 -0.83 -2.25
C GLU A 60 5.26 0.52 -1.68
N MET A 61 4.36 1.17 -0.94
CA MET A 61 4.61 2.44 -0.29
C MET A 61 3.98 2.53 1.10
N VAL A 62 4.66 3.21 2.02
CA VAL A 62 4.16 3.49 3.38
C VAL A 62 4.47 4.92 3.79
N GLN A 63 3.75 5.43 4.80
CA GLN A 63 4.06 6.70 5.45
C GLN A 63 4.52 6.45 6.89
N ASP A 64 5.68 6.99 7.26
CA ASP A 64 6.16 6.94 8.64
C ASP A 64 5.52 8.02 9.54
N LYS A 65 5.74 7.93 10.85
CA LYS A 65 5.22 8.90 11.84
C LYS A 65 5.75 10.32 11.65
N LYS A 66 6.86 10.50 10.91
CA LYS A 66 7.41 11.82 10.56
C LYS A 66 6.72 12.41 9.31
N GLY A 67 5.81 11.66 8.69
CA GLY A 67 5.11 12.04 7.48
C GLY A 67 5.93 11.85 6.20
N ARG A 68 7.07 11.15 6.27
CA ARG A 68 7.86 10.80 5.08
C ARG A 68 7.14 9.69 4.31
N ILE A 69 7.25 9.73 2.99
CA ILE A 69 6.68 8.73 2.08
C ILE A 69 7.80 7.81 1.63
N ILE A 70 7.71 6.53 1.95
CA ILE A 70 8.73 5.52 1.69
C ILE A 70 8.25 4.66 0.53
N LEU A 71 9.08 4.51 -0.49
CA LEU A 71 8.86 3.69 -1.67
C LEU A 71 9.81 2.49 -1.66
N LEU A 72 9.28 1.30 -1.93
CA LEU A 72 10.05 0.10 -2.24
C LEU A 72 10.02 -0.19 -3.75
N THR A 73 11.21 -0.39 -4.32
CA THR A 73 11.41 -0.90 -5.68
C THR A 73 12.41 -2.06 -5.68
N ASN A 74 12.32 -2.91 -6.71
CA ASN A 74 13.26 -4.00 -6.96
C ASN A 74 14.50 -3.60 -7.79
N GLU A 75 14.81 -2.29 -7.87
CA GLU A 75 16.05 -1.79 -8.45
C GLU A 75 17.14 -1.73 -7.37
N THR A 76 18.13 -2.63 -7.44
CA THR A 76 19.17 -2.77 -6.39
C THR A 76 20.17 -1.62 -6.34
N LYS A 77 20.13 -0.66 -7.28
CA LYS A 77 20.83 0.61 -7.06
C LYS A 77 20.19 1.43 -5.94
N ASN A 78 18.88 1.35 -5.75
CA ASN A 78 18.15 2.02 -4.68
C ASN A 78 16.84 1.25 -4.38
N ASN A 79 16.88 0.24 -3.51
CA ASN A 79 15.64 -0.48 -3.19
C ASN A 79 14.62 0.42 -2.46
N ILE A 80 15.08 1.33 -1.60
CA ILE A 80 14.25 2.25 -0.82
C ILE A 80 14.53 3.70 -1.20
N LEU A 81 13.46 4.43 -1.49
CA LEU A 81 13.49 5.88 -1.73
C LEU A 81 12.54 6.56 -0.74
N ILE A 82 13.04 7.55 0.02
CA ILE A 82 12.29 8.24 1.07
C ILE A 82 12.08 9.70 0.66
N TYR A 83 10.82 10.10 0.51
CA TYR A 83 10.41 11.43 0.09
C TYR A 83 9.74 12.20 1.21
N ASN A 84 9.73 13.53 1.11
CA ASN A 84 8.72 14.32 1.82
C ASN A 84 7.40 14.38 1.01
N LYS A 85 6.33 14.94 1.60
CA LYS A 85 5.02 15.06 0.94
C LYS A 85 5.03 15.94 -0.33
N SER A 86 6.02 16.81 -0.52
CA SER A 86 6.18 17.62 -1.74
C SER A 86 6.88 16.88 -2.89
N GLY A 87 7.40 15.67 -2.65
CA GLY A 87 8.06 14.84 -3.66
C GLY A 87 9.57 15.07 -3.75
N LYS A 88 10.16 15.78 -2.78
CA LYS A 88 11.61 15.90 -2.66
C LYS A 88 12.16 14.63 -2.03
N LEU A 89 13.16 14.01 -2.67
CA LEU A 89 13.93 12.92 -2.07
C LEU A 89 14.72 13.43 -0.87
N LEU A 90 14.63 12.70 0.23
CA LEU A 90 15.34 12.95 1.48
C LEU A 90 16.51 11.97 1.62
N GLU A 91 16.23 10.68 1.47
CA GLU A 91 17.14 9.58 1.74
C GLU A 91 16.87 8.44 0.74
N ASN A 92 17.87 7.59 0.54
CA ASN A 92 17.75 6.34 -0.22
C ASN A 92 18.71 5.32 0.37
N TRP A 93 18.38 4.03 0.24
CA TRP A 93 19.26 2.93 0.61
C TRP A 93 18.80 1.62 -0.02
N GLY A 94 19.61 0.57 0.17
CA GLY A 94 19.24 -0.80 -0.15
C GLY A 94 19.80 -1.28 -1.49
N HIS A 95 20.57 -2.36 -1.41
CA HIS A 95 21.22 -3.03 -2.53
C HIS A 95 21.05 -4.55 -2.50
N GLU A 96 20.35 -5.04 -1.48
CA GLU A 96 20.32 -6.46 -1.11
C GLU A 96 18.99 -7.11 -1.44
N PHE A 97 18.02 -6.39 -2.04
CA PHE A 97 16.67 -6.91 -2.25
C PHE A 97 16.31 -6.97 -3.75
N PRO A 98 16.89 -7.89 -4.53
CA PRO A 98 16.65 -7.97 -5.97
C PRO A 98 15.20 -8.34 -6.34
N GLY A 99 14.50 -9.04 -5.44
CA GLY A 99 13.07 -9.34 -5.56
C GLY A 99 12.20 -8.58 -4.57
N ALA A 100 12.65 -7.42 -4.07
CA ALA A 100 11.88 -6.58 -3.16
C ALA A 100 10.45 -6.39 -3.65
N HIS A 101 9.48 -6.82 -2.84
CA HIS A 101 8.07 -6.82 -3.20
C HIS A 101 7.21 -6.18 -2.11
N GLY A 102 6.95 -6.85 -0.98
CA GLY A 102 6.14 -6.35 0.13
C GLY A 102 6.87 -5.29 0.97
N LEU A 103 6.17 -4.26 1.45
CA LEU A 103 6.70 -3.25 2.38
C LEU A 103 5.68 -2.92 3.47
N THR A 104 5.96 -3.35 4.69
CA THR A 104 5.11 -3.05 5.85
C THR A 104 5.87 -2.23 6.88
N LEU A 105 5.27 -1.15 7.35
CA LEU A 105 5.76 -0.38 8.48
C LEU A 105 5.18 -0.96 9.77
N SER A 106 6.03 -1.41 10.69
CA SER A 106 5.60 -1.81 12.03
C SER A 106 6.01 -0.75 13.06
N ASN A 107 5.22 -0.59 14.12
CA ASN A 107 5.54 0.25 15.25
C ASN A 107 5.57 -0.60 16.52
N GLU A 108 6.75 -0.75 17.11
CA GLU A 108 6.95 -1.48 18.35
C GLU A 108 7.28 -0.48 19.45
N ASN A 109 6.25 -0.13 20.23
CA ASN A 109 6.36 0.77 21.38
C ASN A 109 7.02 2.12 21.02
N GLY A 110 6.64 2.70 19.88
CA GLY A 110 7.13 3.98 19.40
C GLY A 110 8.35 3.90 18.48
N THR A 111 8.97 2.73 18.31
CA THR A 111 10.07 2.52 17.36
C THR A 111 9.52 1.92 16.07
N GLU A 112 9.87 2.52 14.93
CA GLU A 112 9.41 2.05 13.62
C GLU A 112 10.43 1.14 12.98
N PHE A 113 9.93 0.07 12.36
CA PHE A 113 10.70 -0.91 11.60
C PHE A 113 10.03 -1.16 10.25
N LEU A 114 10.79 -1.67 9.30
CA LEU A 114 10.25 -2.09 8.01
C LEU A 114 10.32 -3.60 7.90
N PHE A 115 9.24 -4.21 7.45
CA PHE A 115 9.22 -5.57 6.94
C PHE A 115 9.27 -5.52 5.42
N ILE A 116 10.18 -6.31 4.84
CA ILE A 116 10.40 -6.39 3.39
C ILE A 116 10.32 -7.85 2.98
N THR A 117 9.47 -8.16 2.00
CA THR A 117 9.50 -9.48 1.36
C THR A 117 10.38 -9.44 0.11
N ASP A 118 11.10 -10.53 -0.14
CA ASP A 118 11.89 -10.69 -1.36
C ASP A 118 11.50 -11.99 -2.08
N THR A 119 10.90 -11.83 -3.26
CA THR A 119 10.38 -12.94 -4.07
C THR A 119 11.47 -13.71 -4.80
N GLU A 120 12.64 -13.12 -5.02
CA GLU A 120 13.78 -13.79 -5.67
C GLU A 120 14.65 -14.55 -4.65
N LYS A 121 14.73 -14.02 -3.42
CA LYS A 121 15.47 -14.66 -2.33
C LYS A 121 14.62 -15.65 -1.54
N HIS A 122 13.30 -15.64 -1.69
CA HIS A 122 12.37 -16.49 -0.95
C HIS A 122 12.45 -16.25 0.56
N GLN A 123 12.57 -14.98 0.95
CA GLN A 123 12.83 -14.57 2.34
C GLN A 123 12.00 -13.33 2.71
N VAL A 124 11.84 -13.12 4.01
CA VAL A 124 11.27 -11.89 4.58
C VAL A 124 12.25 -11.31 5.60
N TYR A 125 12.39 -10.00 5.62
CA TYR A 125 13.32 -9.29 6.49
C TYR A 125 12.57 -8.29 7.36
N LYS A 126 12.99 -8.16 8.62
CA LYS A 126 12.70 -6.98 9.44
C LYS A 126 13.95 -6.12 9.49
N THR A 127 13.83 -4.83 9.24
CA THR A 127 14.95 -3.88 9.21
C THR A 127 14.68 -2.65 10.06
N THR A 128 15.75 -1.93 10.45
CA THR A 128 15.60 -0.55 10.90
C THR A 128 15.17 0.35 9.73
N MET A 129 14.73 1.57 10.03
CA MET A 129 14.38 2.56 8.98
C MET A 129 15.56 2.92 8.07
N GLU A 130 16.80 2.64 8.50
CA GLU A 130 18.06 2.84 7.77
C GLU A 130 18.57 1.57 7.08
N GLY A 131 17.79 0.47 7.11
CA GLY A 131 18.08 -0.75 6.35
C GLY A 131 18.95 -1.79 7.06
N LYS A 132 19.27 -1.62 8.35
CA LYS A 132 19.97 -2.68 9.10
C LYS A 132 19.01 -3.86 9.32
N ILE A 133 19.36 -5.04 8.82
CA ILE A 133 18.58 -6.28 9.04
C ILE A 133 18.66 -6.68 10.52
N LEU A 134 17.49 -6.94 11.10
CA LEU A 134 17.30 -7.34 12.51
C LEU A 134 16.77 -8.77 12.63
N LEU A 135 15.98 -9.21 11.65
CA LEU A 135 15.42 -10.55 11.55
C LEU A 135 15.38 -10.95 10.08
N THR A 136 15.70 -12.22 9.81
CA THR A 136 15.49 -12.86 8.52
C THR A 136 14.62 -14.09 8.74
N ILE A 137 13.58 -14.22 7.95
CA ILE A 137 12.70 -15.39 7.89
C ILE A 137 12.98 -16.09 6.57
N ASP A 138 13.47 -17.32 6.68
CA ASP A 138 13.59 -18.27 5.58
C ASP A 138 12.26 -18.94 5.27
N TYR A 139 12.19 -19.66 4.15
CA TYR A 139 11.05 -20.51 3.85
C TYR A 139 10.79 -21.51 5.00
N PRO A 140 9.53 -21.75 5.39
CA PRO A 140 9.20 -22.53 6.58
C PRO A 140 9.25 -24.04 6.29
N ALA A 141 10.46 -24.58 6.13
CA ALA A 141 10.71 -25.99 5.82
C ALA A 141 10.06 -26.95 6.84
N GLU A 142 9.98 -26.54 8.11
CA GLU A 142 9.44 -27.32 9.23
C GLU A 142 7.95 -27.67 9.06
N THR A 143 7.23 -26.97 8.20
CA THR A 143 5.81 -27.23 7.91
C THR A 143 5.59 -28.48 7.05
N GLY A 144 6.59 -28.88 6.27
CA GLY A 144 6.48 -29.92 5.25
C GLY A 144 5.63 -29.56 4.03
N VAL A 145 5.02 -28.36 3.97
CA VAL A 145 4.22 -27.95 2.79
C VAL A 145 5.07 -27.40 1.65
N TYR A 146 6.34 -27.08 1.91
CA TYR A 146 7.34 -26.66 0.92
C TYR A 146 8.40 -27.75 0.76
N LYS A 147 8.60 -28.21 -0.47
CA LYS A 147 9.66 -29.19 -0.80
C LYS A 147 11.02 -28.53 -0.96
N LYS A 148 11.02 -27.26 -1.34
CA LYS A 148 12.20 -26.44 -1.60
C LYS A 148 11.86 -24.96 -1.43
N LYS A 149 12.89 -24.13 -1.21
CA LYS A 149 12.72 -22.69 -0.95
C LYS A 149 11.95 -21.95 -2.06
N GLU A 150 12.12 -22.38 -3.31
CA GLU A 150 11.52 -21.69 -4.47
C GLU A 150 9.99 -21.78 -4.51
N GLU A 151 9.40 -22.66 -3.70
CA GLU A 151 7.95 -22.78 -3.55
C GLU A 151 7.36 -21.74 -2.59
N PHE A 152 8.20 -21.05 -1.81
CA PHE A 152 7.82 -19.94 -0.94
C PHE A 152 8.20 -18.62 -1.60
N VAL A 153 7.22 -17.87 -2.07
CA VAL A 153 7.39 -16.61 -2.80
C VAL A 153 6.53 -15.54 -2.10
N PRO A 154 7.02 -14.99 -0.96
CA PRO A 154 6.25 -14.11 -0.10
C PRO A 154 6.01 -12.75 -0.75
N THR A 155 4.76 -12.30 -0.75
CA THR A 155 4.35 -11.06 -1.43
C THR A 155 4.08 -9.91 -0.46
N GLU A 156 3.63 -10.18 0.75
CA GLU A 156 3.36 -9.12 1.74
C GLU A 156 3.38 -9.67 3.17
N THR A 157 3.51 -8.77 4.13
CA THR A 157 3.39 -9.03 5.56
C THR A 157 2.36 -8.13 6.25
N THR A 158 1.98 -8.48 7.48
CA THR A 158 1.34 -7.53 8.39
C THR A 158 1.73 -7.85 9.82
N VAL A 159 1.70 -6.87 10.72
CA VAL A 159 2.09 -7.03 12.13
C VAL A 159 0.91 -6.69 13.02
N ALA A 160 0.53 -7.61 13.91
CA ALA A 160 -0.52 -7.43 14.90
C ALA A 160 -0.01 -6.67 16.14
N ASP A 161 -0.94 -6.17 16.95
CA ASP A 161 -0.63 -5.37 18.15
C ASP A 161 0.26 -6.10 19.17
N ASN A 162 0.17 -7.42 19.23
CA ASN A 162 1.00 -8.25 20.11
C ASN A 162 2.42 -8.51 19.53
N GLY A 163 2.73 -7.96 18.36
CA GLY A 163 4.00 -8.13 17.64
C GLY A 163 4.11 -9.43 16.86
N ASP A 164 3.10 -10.31 16.91
CA ASP A 164 3.01 -11.41 15.95
C ASP A 164 2.90 -10.82 14.55
N PHE A 165 3.47 -11.50 13.57
CA PHE A 165 3.40 -11.07 12.19
C PHE A 165 2.98 -12.20 11.29
N TYR A 166 2.37 -11.81 10.18
CA TYR A 166 1.83 -12.71 9.18
C TYR A 166 2.54 -12.49 7.87
N ILE A 167 2.80 -13.57 7.13
CA ILE A 167 3.39 -13.52 5.80
C ILE A 167 2.42 -14.16 4.83
N ALA A 168 2.01 -13.42 3.80
CA ALA A 168 1.24 -13.95 2.68
C ALA A 168 2.20 -14.51 1.60
N ASP A 169 2.12 -15.81 1.34
CA ASP A 169 2.87 -16.50 0.30
C ASP A 169 2.14 -16.43 -1.05
N GLY A 170 1.88 -15.20 -1.50
CA GLY A 170 0.95 -14.91 -2.59
C GLY A 170 1.38 -15.35 -3.98
N TYR A 171 2.66 -15.61 -4.23
CA TYR A 171 3.14 -16.17 -5.50
C TYR A 171 3.61 -17.62 -5.37
N GLY A 172 3.71 -18.15 -4.16
CA GLY A 172 4.05 -19.55 -3.90
C GLY A 172 2.82 -20.42 -3.68
N ALA A 173 2.77 -21.05 -2.51
CA ALA A 173 1.77 -22.03 -2.11
C ALA A 173 0.45 -21.43 -1.58
N GLN A 174 0.33 -20.09 -1.53
CA GLN A 174 -0.89 -19.35 -1.16
C GLN A 174 -1.29 -19.47 0.31
N TYR A 175 -0.37 -19.91 1.16
CA TYR A 175 -0.57 -19.94 2.60
C TYR A 175 -0.34 -18.56 3.21
N VAL A 176 -1.04 -18.30 4.32
CA VAL A 176 -0.69 -17.24 5.26
C VAL A 176 0.00 -17.87 6.45
N MET A 177 1.27 -17.53 6.66
CA MET A 177 2.08 -18.00 7.77
C MET A 177 1.96 -17.02 8.94
N ARG A 178 1.86 -17.51 10.17
CA ARG A 178 1.87 -16.70 11.39
C ARG A 178 3.13 -16.99 12.20
N TYR A 179 3.83 -15.95 12.58
CA TYR A 179 5.02 -16.00 13.42
C TYR A 179 4.82 -15.16 14.67
N ASP A 180 5.49 -15.54 15.76
CA ASP A 180 5.64 -14.65 16.90
C ASP A 180 6.64 -13.51 16.59
N ARG A 181 6.70 -12.52 17.48
CA ARG A 181 7.62 -11.36 17.36
C ARG A 181 9.10 -11.71 17.23
N ASN A 182 9.51 -12.92 17.58
CA ASN A 182 10.90 -13.39 17.52
C ASN A 182 11.16 -14.22 16.25
N GLY A 183 10.16 -14.42 15.39
CA GLY A 183 10.29 -15.19 14.17
C GLY A 183 10.06 -16.69 14.35
N LYS A 184 9.46 -17.14 15.45
CA LYS A 184 9.05 -18.54 15.60
C LYS A 184 7.71 -18.77 14.92
N LEU A 185 7.63 -19.76 14.04
CA LEU A 185 6.37 -20.15 13.40
C LEU A 185 5.36 -20.64 14.45
N LEU A 186 4.16 -20.07 14.42
CA LEU A 186 3.04 -20.42 15.29
C LEU A 186 1.99 -21.29 14.59
N GLY A 187 1.86 -21.13 13.27
CA GLY A 187 0.90 -21.87 12.46
C GLY A 187 0.70 -21.24 11.09
N TYR A 188 -0.18 -21.82 10.29
CA TYR A 188 -0.51 -21.31 8.97
C TYR A 188 -1.94 -21.71 8.58
N PHE A 189 -2.52 -20.98 7.63
CA PHE A 189 -3.86 -21.23 7.11
C PHE A 189 -3.96 -20.82 5.63
N GLY A 190 -5.10 -21.11 4.99
CA GLY A 190 -5.31 -20.84 3.57
C GLY A 190 -4.69 -21.91 2.68
N GLY A 191 -3.83 -21.50 1.75
CA GLY A 191 -3.23 -22.39 0.76
C GLY A 191 -4.09 -22.58 -0.48
N ARG A 192 -3.49 -23.17 -1.52
CA ARG A 192 -4.21 -23.49 -2.77
C ARG A 192 -5.28 -24.55 -2.52
N GLY A 193 -6.45 -24.34 -3.10
CA GLY A 193 -7.55 -25.30 -3.03
C GLY A 193 -8.86 -24.76 -3.57
N GLN A 194 -9.90 -25.58 -3.43
CA GLN A 194 -11.28 -25.27 -3.80
C GLN A 194 -12.07 -24.94 -2.55
N GLY A 195 -12.89 -23.88 -2.57
CA GLY A 195 -13.60 -23.41 -1.38
C GLY A 195 -13.15 -22.03 -0.94
N ASP A 196 -13.93 -21.42 -0.06
CA ASP A 196 -13.70 -20.03 0.37
C ASP A 196 -12.56 -19.91 1.39
N GLU A 197 -12.24 -20.99 2.11
CA GLU A 197 -11.12 -21.06 3.06
C GLU A 197 -9.75 -21.00 2.37
N HIS A 198 -9.69 -21.36 1.09
CA HIS A 198 -8.47 -21.37 0.29
C HIS A 198 -8.22 -20.02 -0.39
N LEU A 199 -6.99 -19.77 -0.81
CA LEU A 199 -6.59 -18.50 -1.43
C LEU A 199 -6.04 -18.74 -2.84
N ASP A 200 -6.28 -17.78 -3.74
CA ASP A 200 -5.70 -17.75 -5.08
C ASP A 200 -5.12 -16.36 -5.39
N ASN A 201 -3.79 -16.34 -5.46
CA ASN A 201 -2.96 -15.15 -5.43
C ASN A 201 -3.23 -14.29 -4.17
N ALA A 202 -2.79 -14.82 -3.01
CA ALA A 202 -2.77 -14.20 -1.68
C ALA A 202 -1.83 -12.98 -1.62
N HIS A 203 -2.07 -11.99 -2.48
CA HIS A 203 -1.08 -10.97 -2.84
C HIS A 203 -0.74 -10.01 -1.69
N GLY A 204 -1.75 -9.60 -0.92
CA GLY A 204 -1.59 -8.65 0.18
C GLY A 204 -2.37 -9.06 1.42
N ILE A 205 -1.96 -8.52 2.57
CA ILE A 205 -2.56 -8.79 3.86
C ILE A 205 -2.49 -7.55 4.75
N VAL A 206 -3.50 -7.33 5.59
CA VAL A 206 -3.50 -6.26 6.60
C VAL A 206 -4.31 -6.67 7.83
N VAL A 207 -3.90 -6.19 9.01
CA VAL A 207 -4.77 -6.22 10.20
C VAL A 207 -5.82 -5.11 10.10
N ASP A 208 -7.09 -5.48 10.17
CA ASP A 208 -8.24 -4.57 10.14
C ASP A 208 -8.83 -4.41 11.55
N HIS A 209 -8.80 -3.18 12.05
CA HIS A 209 -9.34 -2.78 13.36
C HIS A 209 -10.68 -2.05 13.27
N ARG A 210 -11.24 -1.82 12.06
CA ARG A 210 -12.42 -0.96 11.86
C ARG A 210 -13.68 -1.45 12.58
N LYS A 211 -13.77 -2.75 12.89
CA LYS A 211 -14.92 -3.38 13.60
C LYS A 211 -14.64 -3.71 15.07
N GLY A 212 -13.59 -3.14 15.66
CA GLY A 212 -13.23 -3.33 17.07
C GLY A 212 -12.33 -4.54 17.32
N THR A 213 -12.85 -5.76 17.11
CA THR A 213 -12.02 -6.97 17.19
C THR A 213 -11.09 -7.05 15.98
N PRO A 214 -9.75 -7.13 16.18
CA PRO A 214 -8.82 -7.20 15.06
C PRO A 214 -9.00 -8.49 14.27
N THR A 215 -8.98 -8.34 12.94
CA THR A 215 -9.10 -9.43 11.97
C THR A 215 -8.07 -9.23 10.87
N LEU A 216 -7.81 -10.24 10.04
CA LEU A 216 -6.97 -10.13 8.87
C LEU A 216 -7.84 -9.94 7.64
N ILE A 217 -7.48 -9.01 6.76
CA ILE A 217 -7.99 -8.97 5.40
C ILE A 217 -6.86 -9.45 4.49
N VAL A 218 -7.13 -10.51 3.73
CA VAL A 218 -6.22 -11.11 2.76
C VAL A 218 -6.80 -10.95 1.37
N THR A 219 -5.96 -10.57 0.41
CA THR A 219 -6.32 -10.50 -1.00
C THR A 219 -6.51 -11.88 -1.60
N ASP A 220 -7.57 -12.10 -2.36
CA ASP A 220 -7.73 -13.29 -3.22
C ASP A 220 -7.89 -12.75 -4.65
N ARG A 221 -6.75 -12.32 -5.23
CA ARG A 221 -6.72 -11.42 -6.40
C ARG A 221 -7.43 -12.04 -7.60
N THR A 222 -7.10 -13.30 -7.90
CA THR A 222 -7.62 -13.99 -9.09
C THR A 222 -9.13 -14.20 -8.99
N ARG A 223 -9.66 -14.33 -7.76
CA ARG A 223 -11.09 -14.45 -7.49
C ARG A 223 -11.79 -13.11 -7.24
N ASN A 224 -11.08 -12.00 -7.46
CA ASN A 224 -11.60 -10.64 -7.36
C ASN A 224 -12.31 -10.36 -6.03
N CYS A 225 -11.67 -10.72 -4.92
CA CYS A 225 -12.22 -10.44 -3.61
C CYS A 225 -11.14 -10.20 -2.56
N PHE A 226 -11.58 -9.65 -1.43
CA PHE A 226 -10.85 -9.82 -0.18
C PHE A 226 -11.54 -10.88 0.67
N LYS A 227 -10.76 -11.56 1.51
CA LYS A 227 -11.25 -12.51 2.50
C LYS A 227 -10.85 -12.06 3.89
N ARG A 228 -11.82 -12.02 4.80
CA ARG A 228 -11.59 -11.72 6.21
C ARG A 228 -11.36 -13.00 6.97
N PHE A 229 -10.28 -13.05 7.72
CA PHE A 229 -9.97 -14.12 8.66
C PHE A 229 -9.86 -13.57 10.07
N SER A 230 -10.13 -14.39 11.07
CA SER A 230 -9.66 -14.13 12.43
C SER A 230 -8.12 -14.18 12.48
N LEU A 231 -7.53 -13.66 13.56
CA LEU A 231 -6.07 -13.71 13.77
C LEU A 231 -5.51 -15.14 13.91
N ASP A 232 -6.35 -16.14 14.19
CA ASP A 232 -6.02 -17.57 14.20
C ASP A 232 -6.35 -18.30 12.88
N GLY A 233 -6.79 -17.56 11.84
CA GLY A 233 -6.89 -18.10 10.48
C GLY A 233 -8.24 -18.72 10.09
N GLN A 234 -9.31 -18.49 10.86
CA GLN A 234 -10.66 -18.93 10.51
C GLN A 234 -11.33 -17.92 9.58
N LEU A 235 -11.88 -18.38 8.45
CA LEU A 235 -12.60 -17.52 7.51
C LEU A 235 -13.88 -16.96 8.15
N GLN A 236 -14.12 -15.66 7.95
CA GLN A 236 -15.28 -14.94 8.50
C GLN A 236 -16.15 -14.26 7.44
N GLU A 237 -15.56 -13.76 6.36
CA GLU A 237 -16.26 -12.96 5.35
C GLU A 237 -15.55 -13.05 4.00
N VAL A 238 -16.33 -13.11 2.91
CA VAL A 238 -15.84 -12.88 1.55
C VAL A 238 -16.40 -11.54 1.05
N ILE A 239 -15.51 -10.61 0.73
CA ILE A 239 -15.84 -9.27 0.25
C ILE A 239 -15.64 -9.26 -1.27
N ALA A 240 -16.72 -9.53 -2.00
CA ALA A 240 -16.70 -9.62 -3.46
C ALA A 240 -16.45 -8.25 -4.12
N LEU A 241 -15.51 -8.20 -5.06
CA LEU A 241 -15.12 -7.03 -5.84
C LEU A 241 -15.09 -7.39 -7.34
N PRO A 242 -16.23 -7.80 -7.92
CA PRO A 242 -16.27 -8.35 -9.28
C PRO A 242 -15.58 -7.43 -10.29
N GLY A 243 -14.68 -7.99 -11.08
CA GLY A 243 -13.90 -7.24 -12.07
C GLY A 243 -12.62 -6.60 -11.54
N ALA A 244 -12.35 -6.64 -10.23
CA ALA A 244 -11.16 -6.03 -9.65
C ALA A 244 -10.13 -7.07 -9.19
N CYS A 245 -9.05 -7.22 -9.96
CA CYS A 245 -7.85 -7.95 -9.51
C CYS A 245 -7.06 -7.08 -8.52
N VAL A 246 -7.56 -6.99 -7.28
CA VAL A 246 -6.98 -6.17 -6.21
C VAL A 246 -5.58 -6.63 -5.78
N CYS A 247 -4.77 -5.68 -5.35
CA CYS A 247 -3.45 -5.89 -4.74
C CYS A 247 -3.58 -5.82 -3.21
N ARG A 248 -2.71 -5.09 -2.52
CA ARG A 248 -2.72 -4.95 -1.06
C ARG A 248 -3.92 -4.14 -0.54
N PRO A 249 -4.62 -4.61 0.52
CA PRO A 249 -5.57 -3.80 1.26
C PRO A 249 -4.83 -2.85 2.20
N VAL A 250 -5.19 -1.57 2.16
CA VAL A 250 -4.56 -0.51 2.97
C VAL A 250 -5.62 0.18 3.79
N ILE A 251 -5.48 0.17 5.12
CA ILE A 251 -6.47 0.76 6.03
C ILE A 251 -6.03 2.17 6.45
N LYS A 252 -6.92 3.16 6.30
CA LYS A 252 -6.75 4.50 6.85
C LYS A 252 -8.08 5.04 7.38
N GLY A 253 -8.17 5.17 8.69
CA GLY A 253 -9.43 5.49 9.38
C GLY A 253 -10.48 4.43 9.04
N ASP A 254 -11.66 4.88 8.64
CA ASP A 254 -12.78 4.00 8.32
C ASP A 254 -12.71 3.36 6.93
N HIS A 255 -11.67 3.63 6.14
CA HIS A 255 -11.61 3.22 4.73
C HIS A 255 -10.52 2.20 4.46
N LEU A 256 -10.82 1.31 3.51
CA LEU A 256 -9.87 0.42 2.87
C LEU A 256 -9.59 0.93 1.45
N TYR A 257 -8.32 1.04 1.10
CA TYR A 257 -7.84 1.44 -0.22
C TYR A 257 -7.10 0.26 -0.83
N ALA A 258 -7.21 0.07 -2.14
CA ALA A 258 -6.41 -0.93 -2.83
C ALA A 258 -6.18 -0.52 -4.27
N ALA A 259 -4.97 -0.79 -4.77
CA ALA A 259 -4.73 -0.81 -6.19
C ALA A 259 -5.43 -2.03 -6.82
N VAL A 260 -5.96 -1.84 -8.02
CA VAL A 260 -6.49 -2.90 -8.88
C VAL A 260 -5.52 -3.05 -10.04
N LEU A 261 -4.77 -4.15 -10.05
CA LEU A 261 -3.70 -4.38 -11.03
C LEU A 261 -4.24 -4.40 -12.46
N ARG A 262 -5.35 -5.13 -12.65
CA ARG A 262 -6.04 -5.35 -13.93
C ARG A 262 -7.56 -5.52 -13.70
N SER A 263 -8.33 -5.26 -14.74
CA SER A 263 -9.79 -5.40 -14.79
C SER A 263 -10.31 -5.64 -16.22
N PRO A 264 -11.39 -6.41 -16.42
CA PRO A 264 -12.17 -7.12 -15.42
C PRO A 264 -11.50 -8.40 -14.90
N ASN A 265 -10.33 -8.77 -15.42
CA ASN A 265 -9.60 -9.97 -15.02
C ASN A 265 -8.09 -9.80 -15.31
N MET A 266 -7.30 -10.81 -14.96
CA MET A 266 -5.85 -10.80 -15.11
C MET A 266 -5.35 -10.78 -16.57
N ASP A 267 -6.20 -11.10 -17.56
CA ASP A 267 -5.78 -11.16 -18.98
C ASP A 267 -5.77 -9.77 -19.63
N LYS A 268 -6.45 -8.78 -19.03
CA LYS A 268 -6.54 -7.44 -19.60
C LYS A 268 -5.40 -6.55 -19.11
N GLU A 269 -4.26 -6.58 -19.78
CA GLU A 269 -3.13 -5.71 -19.42
C GLU A 269 -3.46 -4.22 -19.52
N GLY A 270 -2.82 -3.40 -18.69
CA GLY A 270 -2.96 -1.94 -18.76
C GLY A 270 -4.30 -1.38 -18.27
N SER A 271 -5.12 -2.19 -17.59
CA SER A 271 -6.50 -1.89 -17.21
C SER A 271 -6.69 -1.63 -15.72
N GLY A 272 -5.64 -1.17 -15.04
CA GLY A 272 -5.68 -0.94 -13.61
C GLY A 272 -6.37 0.37 -13.21
N PHE A 273 -6.80 0.42 -11.94
CA PHE A 273 -7.38 1.58 -11.28
C PHE A 273 -7.15 1.49 -9.75
N VAL A 274 -7.64 2.43 -8.95
CA VAL A 274 -7.62 2.34 -7.47
C VAL A 274 -9.05 2.28 -6.95
N THR A 275 -9.35 1.33 -6.06
CA THR A 275 -10.66 1.18 -5.42
C THR A 275 -10.61 1.58 -3.94
N ILE A 276 -11.72 2.12 -3.44
CA ILE A 276 -11.86 2.60 -2.06
C ILE A 276 -13.18 2.06 -1.50
N LEU A 277 -13.10 1.38 -0.36
CA LEU A 277 -14.22 0.85 0.38
C LEU A 277 -14.40 1.61 1.70
N ASP A 278 -15.64 1.76 2.16
CA ASP A 278 -15.96 2.25 3.49
C ASP A 278 -15.83 1.16 4.58
N LYS A 279 -16.19 1.52 5.82
CA LYS A 279 -16.12 0.65 7.01
C LYS A 279 -17.03 -0.57 6.92
N ASP A 280 -18.05 -0.52 6.07
CA ASP A 280 -19.02 -1.58 5.84
C ASP A 280 -18.65 -2.39 4.58
N ASN A 281 -17.43 -2.20 4.08
CA ASN A 281 -16.86 -2.85 2.89
C ASN A 281 -17.62 -2.53 1.59
N LYS A 282 -18.35 -1.41 1.52
CA LYS A 282 -18.95 -0.94 0.26
C LYS A 282 -17.96 -0.09 -0.52
N VAL A 283 -17.82 -0.34 -1.81
CA VAL A 283 -17.01 0.48 -2.71
C VAL A 283 -17.68 1.85 -2.84
N VAL A 284 -16.97 2.88 -2.39
CA VAL A 284 -17.42 4.28 -2.43
C VAL A 284 -16.78 5.05 -3.57
N SER A 285 -15.66 4.59 -4.13
CA SER A 285 -14.99 5.24 -5.26
C SER A 285 -14.00 4.33 -5.96
N ASN A 286 -13.85 4.55 -7.27
CA ASN A 286 -12.89 3.91 -8.16
C ASN A 286 -12.19 5.01 -8.95
N ILE A 287 -10.95 5.32 -8.60
CA ILE A 287 -10.14 6.35 -9.25
C ILE A 287 -9.60 5.74 -10.54
N GLY A 288 -10.11 6.20 -11.68
CA GLY A 288 -9.83 5.64 -13.00
C GLY A 288 -10.71 4.45 -13.41
N GLY A 289 -11.59 3.99 -12.52
CA GLY A 289 -12.56 2.94 -12.79
C GLY A 289 -13.98 3.45 -12.92
N THR A 290 -14.89 2.57 -13.36
CA THR A 290 -16.33 2.83 -13.42
C THR A 290 -16.89 3.20 -12.03
N ALA A 291 -17.95 4.01 -12.01
CA ALA A 291 -18.65 4.30 -10.75
C ALA A 291 -19.17 3.00 -10.13
N PRO A 292 -19.07 2.83 -8.79
CA PRO A 292 -19.64 1.66 -8.14
C PRO A 292 -21.17 1.70 -8.27
N VAL A 293 -21.74 0.60 -8.76
CA VAL A 293 -23.19 0.41 -8.89
C VAL A 293 -23.60 -0.79 -8.05
N TYR A 294 -24.69 -0.65 -7.30
CA TYR A 294 -25.23 -1.72 -6.48
C TYR A 294 -26.67 -2.06 -6.90
N THR A 295 -26.90 -3.31 -7.30
CA THR A 295 -28.23 -3.84 -7.59
C THR A 295 -28.62 -4.81 -6.49
N ASN A 296 -29.76 -4.59 -5.84
CA ASN A 296 -30.22 -5.43 -4.71
C ASN A 296 -29.15 -5.60 -3.61
N GLY A 297 -28.36 -4.56 -3.34
CA GLY A 297 -27.30 -4.57 -2.34
C GLY A 297 -26.01 -5.30 -2.74
N LYS A 298 -25.91 -5.84 -3.96
CA LYS A 298 -24.69 -6.47 -4.49
C LYS A 298 -23.97 -5.54 -5.46
N LEU A 299 -22.64 -5.49 -5.35
CA LEU A 299 -21.79 -4.70 -6.22
C LEU A 299 -21.78 -5.31 -7.64
N GLU A 300 -22.02 -4.48 -8.64
CA GLU A 300 -21.88 -4.84 -10.06
C GLU A 300 -20.41 -4.87 -10.49
N PRO A 301 -20.05 -5.61 -11.56
CA PRO A 301 -18.69 -5.65 -12.07
C PRO A 301 -18.10 -4.25 -12.36
N MET A 302 -16.88 -4.05 -11.87
CA MET A 302 -16.12 -2.82 -12.05
C MET A 302 -15.02 -3.03 -13.10
N GLN A 303 -14.68 -1.97 -13.83
CA GLN A 303 -13.58 -2.00 -14.79
C GLN A 303 -12.94 -0.62 -14.95
N GLN A 304 -11.78 -0.57 -15.58
CA GLN A 304 -11.17 0.70 -15.97
C GLN A 304 -12.12 1.51 -16.87
N ALA A 305 -12.25 2.79 -16.54
CA ALA A 305 -12.95 3.78 -17.35
C ALA A 305 -11.95 4.78 -17.97
N GLU A 306 -10.89 5.12 -17.23
CA GLU A 306 -9.87 6.09 -17.63
C GLU A 306 -8.48 5.45 -17.58
N LYS A 307 -7.67 5.66 -18.61
CA LYS A 307 -6.29 5.12 -18.71
C LYS A 307 -5.29 5.99 -17.96
N ILE A 308 -5.44 6.07 -16.65
CA ILE A 308 -4.53 6.83 -15.76
C ILE A 308 -3.35 5.99 -15.25
N PHE A 309 -3.53 4.68 -15.11
CA PHE A 309 -2.50 3.73 -14.68
C PHE A 309 -2.36 2.62 -15.70
N VAL A 310 -1.17 2.00 -15.75
CA VAL A 310 -0.95 0.76 -16.49
C VAL A 310 -1.23 -0.43 -15.57
N HIS A 311 -0.44 -0.55 -14.51
CA HIS A 311 -0.49 -1.65 -13.54
C HIS A 311 -0.21 -1.09 -12.14
N PRO A 312 -1.17 -0.36 -11.53
CA PRO A 312 -1.02 0.12 -10.17
C PRO A 312 -0.90 -1.09 -9.25
N HIS A 313 0.12 -1.07 -8.39
CA HIS A 313 0.50 -2.21 -7.59
C HIS A 313 0.21 -2.00 -6.10
N ASP A 314 0.30 -0.75 -5.63
CA ASP A 314 -0.02 -0.38 -4.25
C ASP A 314 -0.53 1.07 -4.15
N VAL A 315 -1.16 1.39 -3.02
CA VAL A 315 -1.60 2.73 -2.63
C VAL A 315 -1.16 3.07 -1.21
N CYS A 316 -0.37 4.14 -1.04
CA CYS A 316 -0.11 4.74 0.26
C CYS A 316 -1.02 5.94 0.49
N VAL A 317 -1.63 6.04 1.68
CA VAL A 317 -2.52 7.14 2.07
C VAL A 317 -1.85 8.01 3.13
N ASP A 318 -1.59 9.28 2.82
CA ASP A 318 -1.02 10.20 3.80
C ASP A 318 -2.03 10.73 4.82
N ASN A 319 -1.52 11.39 5.86
CA ASN A 319 -2.32 12.06 6.88
C ASN A 319 -3.22 13.20 6.37
N ASP A 320 -3.00 13.71 5.16
CA ASP A 320 -3.84 14.74 4.53
C ASP A 320 -4.91 14.09 3.61
N GLY A 321 -4.95 12.76 3.54
CA GLY A 321 -5.86 12.00 2.70
C GLY A 321 -5.47 11.96 1.22
N ASN A 322 -4.25 12.37 0.85
CA ASN A 322 -3.73 12.17 -0.50
C ASN A 322 -3.28 10.72 -0.69
N LEU A 323 -3.26 10.26 -1.93
CA LEU A 323 -2.80 8.93 -2.29
C LEU A 323 -1.50 8.99 -3.09
N TYR A 324 -0.67 7.97 -2.92
CA TYR A 324 0.55 7.73 -3.68
C TYR A 324 0.46 6.34 -4.27
N VAL A 325 0.54 6.23 -5.59
CA VAL A 325 0.29 4.97 -6.31
C VAL A 325 1.57 4.52 -6.99
N ALA A 326 2.11 3.41 -6.49
CA ALA A 326 3.23 2.70 -7.11
C ALA A 326 2.72 1.82 -8.25
N GLN A 327 3.56 1.61 -9.27
CA GLN A 327 3.19 0.83 -10.46
C GLN A 327 4.27 -0.20 -10.81
N TRP A 328 3.83 -1.41 -11.12
CA TRP A 328 4.67 -2.54 -11.55
C TRP A 328 4.69 -2.65 -13.09
N ALA A 329 5.78 -3.10 -13.72
CA ALA A 329 5.87 -3.30 -15.18
C ALA A 329 5.27 -2.13 -16.00
N SER A 330 5.64 -0.91 -15.62
CA SER A 330 4.98 0.33 -16.01
C SER A 330 5.89 1.26 -16.82
N GLY A 331 7.00 0.73 -17.33
CA GLY A 331 8.04 1.52 -18.01
C GLY A 331 8.95 2.27 -17.05
N LYS A 332 9.16 1.74 -15.83
CA LYS A 332 10.03 2.31 -14.79
C LYS A 332 9.62 3.72 -14.35
N VAL A 333 8.31 3.95 -14.25
CA VAL A 333 7.78 5.24 -13.79
C VAL A 333 7.84 5.34 -12.27
N TYR A 334 8.12 6.54 -11.78
CA TYR A 334 7.97 6.87 -10.37
C TYR A 334 6.48 6.92 -9.97
N PRO A 335 6.16 6.84 -8.66
CA PRO A 335 4.78 6.85 -8.18
C PRO A 335 4.02 8.12 -8.55
N TYR A 336 2.71 7.99 -8.78
CA TYR A 336 1.83 9.13 -9.00
C TYR A 336 1.21 9.59 -7.69
N LYS A 337 1.05 10.91 -7.53
CA LYS A 337 0.30 11.49 -6.41
C LYS A 337 -1.12 11.83 -6.85
N LEU A 338 -2.09 11.53 -6.01
CA LEU A 338 -3.50 11.90 -6.14
C LEU A 338 -3.86 12.81 -4.98
N ARG A 339 -4.07 14.09 -5.26
CA ARG A 339 -4.44 15.08 -4.23
C ARG A 339 -5.93 15.00 -3.96
N ARG A 340 -6.33 14.90 -2.70
CA ARG A 340 -7.76 14.90 -2.32
C ARG A 340 -8.40 16.25 -2.68
N VAL A 341 -9.63 16.26 -3.21
CA VAL A 341 -10.36 17.48 -3.65
C VAL A 341 -11.77 17.62 -3.11
#